data_AF-A0A432TS20-F1
#
_entry.id   AF-A0A432TS20-F1
#
_cell.length_a   1.000
_cell.length_b   1.000
_cell.length_c   1.000
_cell.angle_alpha   90.00
_cell.angle_beta   90.00
_cell.angle_gamma   90.00
#
_symmetry.space_group_name_H-M   'P 1'
#
loop_
_entity.id
_entity.type
_entity.pdbx_description
1 polymer ?
#
loop_
_entity_poly.entity_id
_entity_poly.type
_entity_poly.pdbx_seq_one_letter_code
_entity_poly.pdbx_strand_id
1 'polypeptide(L)' 'QKISTNDEDVLEMIKDFSEISKLDAEVLDNEQNAQDLSEIIEFVRMGTLLIQETLQPSKQDYISPELLH' A
#
# COMPACT_ATOMS: atom_id res chain seq x y z
N GLN A 1 -12.23 -0.60 16.04
CA GLN A 1 -13.36 -0.09 15.24
C GLN A 1 -13.31 -0.78 13.89
N LYS A 2 -14.42 -1.32 13.36
CA LYS A 2 -14.41 -1.94 12.03
C LYS A 2 -14.37 -0.81 11.00
N ILE A 3 -13.32 -0.74 10.19
CA ILE A 3 -13.22 0.20 9.06
C ILE A 3 -13.96 -0.42 7.88
N SER A 4 -14.86 0.34 7.25
CA SER A 4 -15.58 -0.05 6.05
C SER A 4 -15.63 1.14 5.10
N THR A 5 -15.43 0.89 3.81
CA THR A 5 -15.42 1.91 2.76
C THR A 5 -16.15 1.42 1.52
N ASN A 6 -16.66 2.36 0.72
CA ASN A 6 -17.17 2.13 -0.64
C ASN A 6 -16.31 2.86 -1.68
N ASP A 7 -15.16 3.37 -1.28
CA ASP A 7 -14.21 4.05 -2.16
C ASP A 7 -13.63 3.03 -3.15
N GLU A 8 -13.89 3.25 -4.45
CA GLU A 8 -13.57 2.28 -5.51
C GLU A 8 -12.06 2.10 -5.67
N ASP A 9 -11.28 3.18 -5.59
CA ASP A 9 -9.82 3.15 -5.72
C ASP A 9 -9.20 2.33 -4.57
N VAL A 10 -9.70 2.50 -3.35
CA VAL A 10 -9.26 1.71 -2.19
C VAL A 10 -9.61 0.22 -2.36
N LEU A 11 -10.81 -0.08 -2.86
CA LEU A 11 -11.24 -1.46 -3.07
C LEU A 11 -10.43 -2.14 -4.18
N GLU A 12 -10.11 -1.41 -5.26
CA GLU A 12 -9.24 -1.87 -6.33
C GLU A 12 -7.82 -2.15 -5.81
N MET A 13 -7.22 -1.24 -5.04
CA MET A 13 -5.89 -1.46 -4.46
C MET A 13 -5.85 -2.68 -3.54
N ILE A 14 -6.88 -2.91 -2.73
CA ILE A 14 -6.96 -4.11 -1.88
C ILE A 14 -7.03 -5.38 -2.73
N LYS A 15 -7.79 -5.35 -3.84
CA LYS A 15 -7.87 -6.48 -4.78
C LYS A 15 -6.51 -6.74 -5.42
N ASP A 16 -5.85 -5.71 -5.94
CA ASP A 16 -4.55 -5.82 -6.58
C ASP A 16 -3.48 -6.33 -5.61
N PHE A 17 -3.48 -5.86 -4.37
CA PHE A 17 -2.58 -6.38 -3.33
C PHE A 17 -2.82 -7.87 -3.04
N SER A 18 -4.08 -8.32 -3.09
CA SER A 18 -4.40 -9.74 -2.96
C SER A 18 -3.88 -10.55 -4.15
N GLU A 19 -3.87 -10.00 -5.36
CA GLU A 19 -3.30 -10.64 -6.55
C GLU A 19 -1.76 -10.69 -6.46
N ILE A 20 -1.11 -9.56 -6.09
CA ILE A 20 0.34 -9.47 -5.87
C ILE A 20 0.81 -10.47 -4.81
N SER A 21 0.04 -10.66 -3.72
CA SER A 21 0.38 -11.60 -2.65
C SER A 21 0.46 -13.07 -3.09
N LYS A 22 -0.07 -13.40 -4.28
CA LYS A 22 -0.07 -14.74 -4.87
C LYS A 22 1.03 -14.92 -5.91
N LEU A 23 1.84 -13.89 -6.18
CA LEU A 23 2.97 -14.01 -7.09
C LEU A 23 3.96 -15.04 -6.55
N ASP A 24 4.42 -15.92 -7.45
CA ASP A 24 5.38 -16.95 -7.12
C ASP A 24 6.78 -16.34 -6.94
N ALA A 25 7.47 -16.71 -5.86
CA ALA A 25 8.80 -16.23 -5.54
C ALA A 25 9.84 -16.63 -6.62
N GLU A 26 9.59 -17.72 -7.35
CA GLU A 26 10.46 -18.15 -8.47
C GLU A 26 10.48 -17.14 -9.63
N VAL A 27 9.46 -16.28 -9.75
CA VAL A 27 9.44 -15.20 -10.75
C VAL A 27 10.40 -14.06 -10.37
N LEU A 28 10.86 -13.98 -9.11
CA LEU A 28 11.67 -12.86 -8.62
C LEU A 28 13.19 -13.06 -8.75
N ASP A 29 13.65 -14.27 -9.10
CA ASP A 29 15.07 -14.65 -9.18
C ASP A 29 15.73 -14.37 -10.55
N ASN A 30 15.03 -13.71 -11.48
CA ASN A 30 15.56 -13.31 -12.79
C ASN A 30 15.99 -11.83 -12.76
N GLU A 31 17.23 -11.51 -13.16
CA GLU A 31 17.74 -10.13 -13.24
C GLU A 31 16.86 -9.21 -14.11
N GLN A 32 16.19 -9.74 -15.13
CA GLN A 32 15.23 -8.99 -15.95
C GLN A 32 13.98 -8.58 -15.16
N ASN A 33 13.60 -9.38 -14.17
CA ASN A 33 12.40 -9.17 -13.34
C ASN A 33 12.69 -8.27 -12.13
N ALA A 34 13.95 -7.90 -11.89
CA ALA A 34 14.33 -7.01 -10.79
C ALA A 34 13.75 -5.59 -10.96
N GLN A 35 13.67 -5.10 -12.21
CA GLN A 35 13.03 -3.81 -12.50
C GLN A 35 11.52 -3.90 -12.26
N ASP A 36 10.86 -4.93 -12.78
CA ASP A 36 9.41 -5.15 -12.61
C ASP A 36 9.05 -5.29 -11.13
N LEU A 37 9.89 -5.99 -10.35
CA LEU A 37 9.73 -6.09 -8.90
C LEU A 37 9.86 -4.72 -8.22
N SER A 38 10.81 -3.88 -8.65
CA SER A 38 10.92 -2.51 -8.13
C SER A 38 9.65 -1.71 -8.41
N GLU A 39 9.03 -1.87 -9.58
CA GLU A 39 7.78 -1.20 -9.93
C GLU A 39 6.60 -1.70 -9.08
N ILE A 40 6.52 -3.01 -8.83
CA ILE A 40 5.52 -3.62 -7.92
C ILE A 40 5.67 -3.10 -6.50
N ILE A 41 6.90 -3.00 -5.99
CA ILE A 41 7.17 -2.46 -4.65
C ILE A 41 6.69 -1.01 -4.55
N GLU A 42 7.00 -0.19 -5.55
CA GLU A 42 6.58 1.21 -5.58
C GLU A 42 5.05 1.35 -5.71
N PHE A 43 4.40 0.48 -6.49
CA PHE A 43 2.94 0.40 -6.58
C PHE A 43 2.32 0.09 -5.22
N VAL A 44 2.81 -0.94 -4.52
CA VAL A 44 2.33 -1.30 -3.17
C VAL A 44 2.57 -0.16 -2.18
N ARG A 45 3.73 0.51 -2.26
CA ARG A 45 4.07 1.66 -1.40
C ARG A 45 3.08 2.81 -1.60
N MET A 46 2.82 3.20 -2.84
CA MET A 46 1.89 4.30 -3.15
C MET A 46 0.44 3.94 -2.85
N GLY A 47 -0.01 2.72 -3.17
CA GLY A 47 -1.35 2.25 -2.84
C GLY A 47 -1.59 2.18 -1.32
N THR A 48 -0.57 1.82 -0.54
CA THR A 48 -0.66 1.86 0.94
C THR A 48 -0.88 3.28 1.46
N LEU A 49 -0.14 4.26 0.93
CA LEU A 49 -0.30 5.67 1.30
C LEU A 49 -1.68 6.21 0.89
N LEU A 50 -2.19 5.81 -0.28
CA LEU A 50 -3.54 6.16 -0.72
C LEU A 50 -4.59 5.61 0.25
N ILE A 51 -4.54 4.30 0.54
CA ILE A 51 -5.48 3.67 1.46
C ILE A 51 -5.44 4.35 2.83
N GLN A 52 -4.23 4.66 3.32
CA GLN A 52 -4.07 5.39 4.58
C GLN A 52 -4.75 6.76 4.51
N GLU A 53 -4.38 7.62 3.55
CA GLU A 53 -4.94 8.99 3.45
C GLU A 53 -6.46 8.97 3.31
N THR A 54 -7.01 8.02 2.54
CA THR A 54 -8.45 7.90 2.31
C THR A 54 -9.20 7.37 3.53
N LEU A 55 -8.64 6.41 4.26
CA LEU A 55 -9.33 5.74 5.37
C LEU A 55 -8.93 6.22 6.76
N GLN A 56 -7.95 7.11 6.89
CA GLN A 56 -7.48 7.58 8.20
C GLN A 56 -8.63 8.25 8.98
N PRO A 57 -9.03 7.70 10.15
CA PRO A 57 -10.26 8.14 10.83
C PRO A 57 -10.26 9.58 11.37
N SER A 58 -9.13 10.27 11.31
CA SER A 58 -8.99 11.68 11.68
C SER A 58 -7.56 12.12 11.37
N LYS A 59 -7.35 13.24 10.65
CA LYS A 59 -6.02 13.86 10.42
C LYS A 59 -5.34 14.38 11.71
N GLN A 60 -5.86 14.03 12.87
CA GLN A 60 -5.63 14.75 14.13
C GLN A 60 -4.55 14.14 15.05
N ASP A 61 -3.89 13.05 14.64
CA ASP A 61 -2.77 12.46 15.39
C ASP A 61 -1.43 12.54 14.63
N TYR A 62 -1.24 13.54 13.75
CA TYR A 62 0.13 13.94 13.42
C TYR A 62 0.71 14.67 14.63
N ILE A 63 1.36 13.93 15.52
CA ILE A 63 2.24 14.54 16.53
C ILE A 63 3.55 14.86 15.81
N SER A 64 3.79 16.15 15.56
CA SER A 64 5.09 16.60 15.05
C SER A 64 6.20 16.09 15.99
N PRO A 65 7.33 15.55 15.49
CA PRO A 65 8.44 15.10 16.35
C PRO A 65 8.96 16.18 17.29
N GLU A 66 8.73 17.45 16.95
CA GLU A 66 9.09 18.63 17.73
C GLU A 66 8.29 18.77 19.03
N LEU A 67 7.14 18.08 19.18
CA LEU A 67 6.28 18.11 20.37
C LEU A 67 6.66 17.04 21.41
N LEU A 68 7.70 16.24 21.16
CA LEU A 68 8.21 15.18 22.05
C LEU A 68 9.43 15.61 22.90
N HIS A 69 9.68 16.92 23.04
CA HIS A 69 10.78 17.48 23.82
C HIS A 69 10.32 18.31 25.02
#